data_AF-A0AA40VWB4-F1
#
_entry.id   AF-A0AA40VWB4-F1
#
_cell.length_a   1.000
_cell.length_b   1.000
_cell.length_c   1.000
_cell.angle_alpha   90.00
_cell.angle_beta   90.00
_cell.angle_gamma   90.00
#
_symmetry.space_group_name_H-M   'P 1'
#
loop_
_entity.id
_entity.type
_entity.pdbx_description
1 polymer ?
#
loop_
_entity_poly.entity_id
_entity_poly.type
_entity_poly.pdbx_seq_one_letter_code
_entity_poly.pdbx_strand_id
1 'polypeptide(L)' 'MPRNVGAVISRHPGLLHDLQSVYGAEDLYNLLEVIAVDAHNQQAMTKVR' A
#
# COMPACT_ATOMS: atom_id res chain seq x y z
N MET A 1 0.01 13.95 -2.96
CA MET A 1 -1.06 13.54 -2.01
C MET A 1 -2.16 12.68 -2.65
N PRO A 2 -2.85 13.04 -3.76
CA PRO A 2 -3.93 12.19 -4.32
C PRO A 2 -3.44 10.84 -4.86
N ARG A 3 -2.24 10.81 -5.46
CA ARG A 3 -1.66 9.61 -6.06
C ARG A 3 -1.37 8.49 -5.04
N ASN A 4 -0.98 8.88 -3.82
CA ASN A 4 -0.59 7.94 -2.77
C ASN A 4 -1.81 7.20 -2.22
N VAL A 5 -2.89 7.94 -1.94
CA VAL A 5 -4.19 7.35 -1.59
C VAL A 5 -4.66 6.43 -2.72
N GLY A 6 -4.60 6.90 -3.97
CA GLY A 6 -4.94 6.11 -5.16
C GLY A 6 -4.17 4.78 -5.26
N ALA A 7 -2.87 4.80 -4.97
CA ALA A 7 -2.03 3.60 -4.99
C ALA A 7 -2.45 2.57 -3.93
N VAL A 8 -2.76 3.02 -2.71
CA VAL A 8 -3.22 2.13 -1.63
C VAL A 8 -4.60 1.55 -1.94
N ILE A 9 -5.58 2.39 -2.30
CA ILE A 9 -6.95 1.90 -2.57
C ILE A 9 -7.06 1.03 -3.83
N SER A 10 -6.15 1.17 -4.79
CA SER A 10 -6.10 0.28 -5.96
C SER A 10 -5.72 -1.16 -5.57
N ARG A 11 -4.98 -1.33 -4.47
CA ARG A 11 -4.57 -2.63 -3.93
C ARG A 11 -5.53 -3.12 -2.86
N HIS A 12 -6.07 -2.19 -2.06
CA HIS A 12 -6.97 -2.44 -0.93
C HIS A 12 -8.14 -1.45 -0.93
N PRO A 13 -9.17 -1.66 -1.78
CA PRO A 13 -10.28 -0.71 -1.92
C PRO A 13 -11.07 -0.47 -0.63
N GLY A 14 -11.10 -1.46 0.27
CA GLY A 14 -11.79 -1.37 1.56
C GLY A 14 -11.20 -0.32 2.52
N LEU A 15 -9.95 0.12 2.31
CA LEU A 15 -9.29 1.10 3.18
C LEU A 15 -9.66 2.55 2.87
N LEU A 16 -10.49 2.82 1.85
CA LEU A 16 -10.82 4.19 1.46
C LEU A 16 -11.45 4.98 2.61
N HIS A 17 -12.40 4.38 3.33
CA HIS A 17 -13.05 5.04 4.46
C HIS A 17 -12.06 5.36 5.58
N ASP A 18 -11.20 4.40 5.92
CA ASP A 18 -10.24 4.53 7.01
C ASP A 18 -9.16 5.56 6.67
N LEU A 19 -8.67 5.60 5.42
CA LEU A 19 -7.75 6.63 4.94
C LEU A 19 -8.32 8.05 4.95
N GLN A 20 -9.64 8.19 4.98
CA GLN A 20 -10.33 9.49 5.00
C GLN A 20 -10.73 9.93 6.41
N SER A 21 -10.79 9.00 7.38
CA SER A 21 -11.43 9.26 8.68
C SER A 21 -10.65 8.81 9.91
N VAL A 22 -9.75 7.82 9.76
CA VAL A 22 -9.01 7.20 10.87
C VAL A 22 -7.51 7.38 10.71
N TYR A 23 -6.98 7.11 9.53
CA TYR A 23 -5.54 7.07 9.28
C TYR A 23 -4.96 8.45 8.99
N GLY A 24 -3.76 8.66 9.53
CA GLY A 24 -2.95 9.84 9.27
C GLY A 24 -2.07 9.68 8.03
N ALA A 25 -1.26 10.70 7.76
CA ALA A 25 -0.28 10.66 6.67
C ALA A 25 0.78 9.56 6.88
N GLU A 26 1.20 9.33 8.13
CA GLU A 26 2.18 8.29 8.47
C GLU A 26 1.67 6.89 8.13
N ASP A 27 0.44 6.57 8.51
CA ASP A 27 -0.21 5.30 8.16
C ASP A 27 -0.28 5.09 6.65
N LEU A 28 -0.62 6.13 5.89
CA LEU A 28 -0.61 6.08 4.42
C LEU A 28 0.78 5.71 3.87
N TYR A 29 1.85 6.29 4.42
CA TYR A 29 3.22 5.96 4.00
C TYR A 29 3.64 4.56 4.42
N ASN A 30 3.27 4.12 5.62
CA ASN A 30 3.50 2.75 6.08
C ASN A 30 2.84 1.73 5.14
N LEU A 31 1.59 1.98 4.72
CA LEU A 31 0.88 1.11 3.76
C LEU A 31 1.56 1.08 2.38
N LEU A 32 2.11 2.21 1.92
CA LEU A 32 2.88 2.24 0.68
C LEU A 32 4.18 1.44 0.77
N GLU A 33 4.85 1.48 1.91
CA GLU A 33 6.05 0.69 2.16
C GLU A 33 5.73 -0.81 2.16
N VAL A 34 4.64 -1.23 2.83
CA VAL A 34 4.17 -2.62 2.81
C VAL A 34 3.91 -3.08 1.37
N ILE A 35 3.21 -2.28 0.56
CA ILE A 35 2.96 -2.60 -0.86
C ILE A 35 4.26 -2.77 -1.65
N ALA A 36 5.26 -1.92 -1.40
CA ALA A 36 6.56 -1.99 -2.07
C ALA A 36 7.36 -3.24 -1.67
N VAL A 37 7.38 -3.57 -0.38
CA VAL A 37 8.03 -4.78 0.16
C VAL A 37 7.36 -6.04 -0.37
N ASP A 38 6.03 -6.09 -0.42
CA ASP A 38 5.29 -7.22 -0.99
C ASP A 38 5.65 -7.44 -2.46
N ALA A 39 5.72 -6.37 -3.25
CA ALA A 39 6.13 -6.47 -4.66
C ALA A 39 7.57 -6.98 -4.80
N HIS A 40 8.48 -6.52 -3.94
CA HIS A 40 9.85 -7.02 -3.90
C HIS A 40 9.90 -8.51 -3.56
N ASN A 41 9.17 -8.94 -2.53
CA ASN A 41 9.10 -10.33 -2.10
C ASN A 41 8.55 -11.25 -3.19
N GLN A 42 7.48 -10.84 -3.86
CA GLN A 42 6.91 -11.59 -5.00
C GLN A 42 7.94 -11.79 -6.12
N GLN A 43 8.73 -10.76 -6.44
CA GLN A 43 9.80 -10.86 -7.43
C GLN A 43 10.94 -11.78 -6.95
N ALA A 44 11.36 -11.66 -5.70
CA ALA A 44 12.40 -12.51 -5.13
C ALA A 44 11.99 -14.00 -5.13
N MET A 45 10.76 -14.30 -4.72
CA MET A 45 10.21 -15.66 -4.74
C MET A 45 10.15 -16.25 -6.15
N THR A 46 9.86 -15.41 -7.15
CA THR A 46 9.84 -15.85 -8.56
C THR A 46 11.24 -16.22 -9.06
N LYS A 47 12.29 -15.53 -8.61
CA LYS A 47 13.69 -15.80 -8.98
C LYS A 47 14.29 -17.02 -8.29
N VAL A 48 13.72 -17.44 -7.16
CA VAL A 48 14.15 -18.60 -6.38
C VAL A 48 13.59 -19.93 -6.94
N ARG A 49 12.59 -19.85 -7.83
CA ARG A 49 11.96 -21.01 -8.47
C ARG A 49 12.59 -21.32 -9.83
#